data_AF-A0A357FX81-F1
#
_entry.id   AF-A0A357FX81-F1
#
_cell.length_a   1.000
_cell.length_b   1.000
_cell.length_c   1.000
_cell.angle_alpha   90.00
_cell.angle_beta   90.00
_cell.angle_gamma   90.00
#
_symmetry.space_group_name_H-M   'P 1'
#
loop_
_entity.id
_entity.type
_entity.pdbx_description
1 polymer ?
#
loop_
_entity_poly.entity_id
_entity_poly.type
_entity_poly.pdbx_seq_one_letter_code
_entity_poly.pdbx_strand_id
1 'polypeptide(L)'
;MPLALVSYFAAKRFAKVNPAADFIIPYENNCWEQGILLGARESKRKVTGFQHTAFSPSFLKMDNHIEGKLLPDMIFAGGEEAARMLNVLMGIEKERIKVGCSLRRETSRSPVKVQGGEKILVLLQGSPEDSLFLYSLSCHLGWENVLVRAHPSWPVSDAFGFSFSNKALYSDLEEAA
;
A
#
# COMPACT_ATOMS: atom_id res chain seq x y z
N MET A 1 12.17 14.95 7.90
CA MET A 1 11.70 16.20 8.54
C MET A 1 11.34 17.32 7.55
N PRO A 2 12.14 17.65 6.52
CA PRO A 2 11.83 18.78 5.62
C PRO A 2 10.48 18.64 4.90
N LEU A 3 10.15 17.42 4.46
CA LEU A 3 8.95 17.19 3.66
C LEU A 3 7.64 17.42 4.44
N ALA A 4 7.57 17.00 5.71
CA ALA A 4 6.40 17.23 6.56
C ALA A 4 6.12 18.73 6.76
N LEU A 5 7.16 19.53 6.97
CA LEU A 5 7.04 20.98 7.15
C LEU A 5 6.59 21.68 5.86
N VAL A 6 7.14 21.28 4.71
CA VAL A 6 6.72 21.78 3.40
C VAL A 6 5.25 21.44 3.14
N SER A 7 4.84 20.19 3.39
CA SER A 7 3.47 19.74 3.25
C SER A 7 2.49 20.51 4.15
N TYR A 8 2.89 20.83 5.39
CA TYR A 8 2.11 21.67 6.31
C TYR A 8 1.84 23.07 5.74
N PHE A 9 2.89 23.78 5.32
CA PHE A 9 2.72 25.12 4.76
C PHE A 9 1.97 25.12 3.43
N ALA A 10 2.19 24.09 2.60
CA ALA A 10 1.44 23.90 1.36
C ALA A 10 -0.06 23.72 1.64
N ALA A 11 -0.42 22.88 2.61
CA ALA A 11 -1.82 22.66 3.00
C ALA A 11 -2.47 23.95 3.52
N LYS A 12 -1.80 24.72 4.39
CA LYS A 12 -2.33 26.01 4.87
C LYS A 12 -2.51 27.02 3.75
N ARG A 13 -1.54 27.11 2.83
CA ARG A 13 -1.64 27.99 1.66
C ARG A 13 -2.80 27.56 0.75
N PHE A 14 -2.94 26.26 0.50
CA PHE A 14 -4.04 25.72 -0.30
C PHE A 14 -5.39 26.07 0.32
N ALA A 15 -5.58 25.84 1.62
CA ALA A 15 -6.83 26.14 2.31
C ALA A 15 -7.14 27.64 2.36
N LYS A 16 -6.12 28.50 2.44
CA LYS A 16 -6.28 29.96 2.35
C LYS A 16 -6.78 30.40 0.97
N VAL A 17 -6.25 29.82 -0.10
CA VAL A 17 -6.64 30.13 -1.48
C VAL A 17 -7.97 29.49 -1.85
N ASN A 18 -8.29 28.33 -1.27
CA ASN A 18 -9.47 27.53 -1.57
C ASN A 18 -10.31 27.29 -0.28
N PRO A 19 -10.98 28.31 0.27
CA PRO A 19 -11.64 28.24 1.57
C PRO A 19 -12.90 27.36 1.62
N ALA A 20 -13.31 26.76 0.50
CA ALA A 20 -14.41 25.79 0.44
C ALA A 20 -13.94 24.36 0.16
N ALA A 21 -12.64 24.14 -0.10
CA ALA A 21 -12.12 22.84 -0.45
C ALA A 21 -11.71 22.02 0.79
N ASP A 22 -12.10 20.75 0.79
CA ASP A 22 -11.60 19.72 1.69
C ASP A 22 -10.47 18.92 1.02
N PHE A 23 -9.74 18.12 1.79
CA PHE A 23 -8.61 17.35 1.30
C PHE A 23 -8.97 15.88 1.10
N ILE A 24 -8.40 15.30 0.04
CA ILE A 24 -8.33 13.85 -0.15
C ILE A 24 -6.85 13.51 -0.33
N ILE A 25 -6.33 12.60 0.49
CA ILE A 25 -4.92 12.18 0.46
C ILE A 25 -4.82 10.66 0.47
N PRO A 26 -3.77 10.06 -0.13
CA PRO A 26 -3.39 8.72 0.28
C PRO A 26 -3.05 8.77 1.76
N TYR A 27 -3.45 7.73 2.48
CA TYR A 27 -3.10 7.54 3.87
C TYR A 27 -2.27 6.28 3.93
N GLU A 28 -0.96 6.46 3.95
CA GLU A 28 0.03 5.39 4.08
C GLU A 28 0.90 5.52 5.33
N ASN A 29 0.49 6.41 6.25
CA ASN A 29 1.20 6.78 7.47
C ASN A 29 2.59 7.37 7.19
N ASN A 30 2.74 8.08 6.07
CA ASN A 30 3.97 8.79 5.73
C ASN A 30 4.08 10.13 6.47
N CYS A 31 5.31 10.57 6.75
CA CYS A 31 5.53 11.83 7.49
C CYS A 31 4.97 13.08 6.78
N TRP A 32 4.88 13.07 5.45
CA TRP A 32 4.36 14.20 4.68
C TRP A 32 2.83 14.32 4.80
N GLU A 33 2.13 13.20 4.97
CA GLU A 33 0.67 13.15 5.18
C GLU A 33 0.31 13.79 6.53
N GLN A 34 1.12 13.55 7.56
CA GLN A 34 0.96 14.17 8.89
C GLN A 34 1.08 15.70 8.80
N GLY A 35 1.98 16.22 7.96
CA GLY A 35 2.09 17.64 7.67
C GLY A 35 0.81 18.21 7.05
N ILE A 36 0.25 17.52 6.05
CA ILE A 36 -1.02 17.93 5.43
C ILE A 36 -2.17 17.91 6.45
N LEU A 37 -2.27 16.83 7.23
CA LEU A 37 -3.31 16.67 8.27
C LEU A 37 -3.27 17.82 9.27
N LEU A 38 -2.09 18.19 9.76
CA LEU A 38 -1.93 19.32 10.67
C LEU A 38 -2.36 20.64 10.03
N GLY A 39 -1.87 20.91 8.82
CA GLY A 39 -2.17 22.16 8.10
C GLY A 39 -3.65 22.30 7.76
N ALA A 40 -4.31 21.20 7.37
CA ALA A 40 -5.74 21.14 7.09
C ALA A 40 -6.57 21.36 8.37
N ARG A 41 -6.20 20.68 9.48
CA ARG A 41 -6.90 20.79 10.77
C ARG A 41 -6.85 22.20 11.33
N GLU A 42 -5.68 22.85 11.33
CA GLU A 42 -5.55 24.26 11.74
C GLU A 42 -6.35 25.20 10.83
N SER A 43 -6.50 24.85 9.56
CA SER A 43 -7.30 25.59 8.59
C SER A 43 -8.80 25.22 8.63
N LYS A 44 -9.22 24.41 9.61
CA LYS A 44 -10.59 23.91 9.81
C LYS A 44 -11.16 23.24 8.56
N ARG A 45 -10.32 22.47 7.85
CA ARG A 45 -10.69 21.67 6.67
C ARG A 45 -10.79 20.21 7.03
N LYS A 46 -11.71 19.50 6.38
CA LYS A 46 -11.80 18.05 6.52
C LYS A 46 -10.75 17.37 5.66
N VAL A 47 -10.32 16.20 6.08
CA VAL A 47 -9.39 15.35 5.37
C VAL A 47 -9.97 13.95 5.27
N THR A 48 -10.08 13.46 4.04
CA THR A 48 -10.41 12.07 3.75
C THR A 48 -9.14 11.33 3.33
N GLY A 49 -8.81 10.24 4.04
CA GLY A 49 -7.72 9.36 3.69
C GLY A 49 -8.17 8.28 2.72
N PHE A 50 -7.30 7.90 1.79
CA PHE A 50 -7.47 6.71 0.96
C PHE A 50 -6.35 5.72 1.25
N GLN A 51 -6.74 4.55 1.75
CA GLN A 51 -5.84 3.47 2.12
C GLN A 51 -5.73 2.48 0.96
N HIS A 52 -4.52 2.31 0.45
CA HIS A 52 -4.24 1.27 -0.53
C HIS A 52 -4.32 -0.14 0.10
N THR A 53 -4.53 -1.17 -0.71
CA THR A 53 -4.74 -2.55 -0.24
C THR A 53 -3.50 -3.20 0.38
N ALA A 54 -2.33 -2.59 0.21
CA ALA A 54 -1.07 -3.11 0.71
C ALA A 54 -0.74 -2.50 2.07
N PHE A 55 -0.74 -3.32 3.11
CA PHE A 55 -0.10 -3.01 4.39
C PHE A 55 1.29 -3.64 4.37
N SER A 56 2.31 -2.80 4.19
CA SER A 56 3.69 -3.24 4.41
C SER A 56 4.04 -3.11 5.89
N PRO A 57 5.06 -3.82 6.42
CA PRO A 57 5.64 -3.50 7.73
C PRO A 57 6.03 -2.02 7.83
N SER A 58 6.36 -1.44 6.68
CA SER A 58 6.67 -0.04 6.52
C SER A 58 5.48 0.90 6.80
N PHE A 59 4.24 0.40 6.72
CA PHE A 59 3.05 1.10 7.18
C PHE A 59 3.07 1.39 8.70
N LEU A 60 3.82 0.59 9.44
CA LEU A 60 4.08 0.71 10.88
C LEU A 60 5.34 1.55 11.17
N LYS A 61 5.92 2.24 10.17
CA LYS A 61 7.19 3.01 10.23
C LYS A 61 7.31 4.03 11.36
N MET A 62 6.21 4.40 12.00
CA MET A 62 6.19 5.26 13.17
C MET A 62 5.21 4.64 14.12
N ASP A 63 5.67 4.19 15.30
CA ASP A 63 4.95 3.80 16.50
C ASP A 63 3.53 3.23 16.33
N ASN A 64 3.29 1.98 16.75
CA ASN A 64 2.02 1.28 16.55
C ASN A 64 0.81 1.95 17.25
N HIS A 65 1.05 2.96 18.07
CA HIS A 65 0.02 3.69 18.78
C HIS A 65 -0.51 4.86 17.93
N ILE A 66 -1.84 4.94 17.78
CA ILE A 66 -2.55 6.16 17.34
C ILE A 66 -2.29 7.32 18.29
N GLU A 67 -1.87 7.04 19.51
CA GLU A 67 -1.69 8.03 20.56
C GLU A 67 -0.71 9.12 20.11
N GLY A 68 -1.23 10.34 19.95
CA GLY A 68 -0.47 11.50 19.45
C GLY A 68 -0.43 11.67 17.92
N LYS A 69 -0.94 10.72 17.12
CA LYS A 69 -1.00 10.85 15.64
C LYS A 69 -2.24 11.59 15.18
N LEU A 70 -2.07 12.37 14.12
CA LEU A 70 -3.20 12.95 13.41
C LEU A 70 -3.77 11.90 12.48
N LEU A 71 -5.10 11.79 12.50
CA LEU A 71 -5.87 10.90 11.65
C LEU A 71 -6.76 11.72 10.72
N PRO A 72 -6.96 11.28 9.46
CA PRO A 72 -8.02 11.80 8.60
C PRO A 72 -9.39 11.67 9.27
N ASP A 73 -10.32 12.58 8.99
CA ASP A 73 -11.69 12.52 9.53
C ASP A 73 -12.39 11.21 9.15
N MET A 74 -12.15 10.75 7.92
CA MET A 74 -12.64 9.48 7.39
C MET A 74 -11.58 8.82 6.51
N ILE A 75 -11.54 7.48 6.49
CA ILE A 75 -10.60 6.70 5.68
C ILE A 75 -11.39 5.72 4.81
N PHE A 76 -11.14 5.76 3.50
CA PHE A 76 -11.61 4.76 2.55
C PHE A 76 -10.55 3.67 2.38
N ALA A 77 -10.87 2.46 2.80
CA ALA A 77 -10.05 1.27 2.63
C ALA A 77 -10.35 0.56 1.31
N GLY A 78 -9.31 0.13 0.60
CA GLY A 78 -9.43 -0.64 -0.66
C GLY A 78 -9.99 -2.07 -0.52
N GLY A 79 -10.76 -2.37 0.51
CA GLY A 79 -11.35 -3.68 0.77
C GLY A 79 -11.62 -3.93 2.25
N GLU A 80 -12.38 -4.99 2.53
CA GLU A 80 -12.73 -5.37 3.91
C GLU A 80 -11.50 -5.72 4.75
N GLU A 81 -10.52 -6.42 4.15
CA GLU A 81 -9.32 -6.80 4.87
C GLU A 81 -8.47 -5.59 5.24
N ALA A 82 -8.34 -4.61 4.33
CA ALA A 82 -7.68 -3.35 4.62
C ALA A 82 -8.38 -2.58 5.74
N ALA A 83 -9.71 -2.55 5.75
CA ALA A 83 -10.49 -1.93 6.83
C ALA A 83 -10.28 -2.64 8.17
N ARG A 84 -10.27 -3.97 8.17
CA ARG A 84 -9.98 -4.80 9.35
C ARG A 84 -8.59 -4.49 9.89
N MET A 85 -7.58 -4.40 9.02
CA MET A 85 -6.20 -4.07 9.42
C MET A 85 -6.09 -2.66 10.03
N LEU A 86 -6.75 -1.65 9.47
CA LEU A 86 -6.79 -0.31 10.08
C LEU A 86 -7.39 -0.32 11.49
N ASN A 87 -8.45 -1.11 11.69
CA ASN A 87 -9.07 -1.20 13.01
C ASN A 87 -8.19 -1.97 14.00
N VAL A 88 -7.66 -3.12 13.61
CA VAL A 88 -6.91 -4.01 14.52
C VAL A 88 -5.49 -3.50 14.80
N LEU A 89 -4.76 -3.07 13.77
CA LEU A 89 -3.35 -2.71 13.92
C LEU A 89 -3.16 -1.28 14.39
N MET A 90 -4.00 -0.36 13.91
CA MET A 90 -3.87 1.04 14.28
C MET A 90 -4.80 1.39 15.45
N GLY A 91 -5.95 0.72 15.61
CA GLY A 91 -6.96 1.09 16.61
C GLY A 91 -7.93 2.16 16.11
N ILE A 92 -8.06 2.33 14.78
CA ILE A 92 -8.98 3.32 14.20
C ILE A 92 -10.42 2.83 14.35
N GLU A 93 -11.30 3.71 14.84
CA GLU A 93 -12.74 3.45 14.99
C GLU A 93 -13.39 3.03 13.67
N LYS A 94 -14.24 2.00 13.72
CA LYS A 94 -14.88 1.45 12.52
C LYS A 94 -15.77 2.46 11.81
N GLU A 95 -16.36 3.37 12.55
CA GLU A 95 -17.25 4.43 12.08
C GLU A 95 -16.53 5.41 11.15
N ARG A 96 -15.22 5.54 11.32
CA ARG A 96 -14.33 6.40 10.53
C ARG A 96 -13.74 5.67 9.32
N ILE A 97 -14.00 4.37 9.17
CA ILE A 97 -13.51 3.56 8.06
C ILE A 97 -14.67 3.21 7.12
N LYS A 98 -14.49 3.47 5.83
CA LYS A 98 -15.41 3.06 4.76
C LYS A 98 -14.70 2.07 3.86
N VAL A 99 -15.39 1.02 3.45
CA VAL A 99 -14.87 0.08 2.46
C VAL A 99 -15.22 0.59 1.06
N GLY A 100 -14.21 0.77 0.23
CA GLY A 100 -14.35 1.06 -1.20
C GLY A 100 -13.68 -0.03 -2.05
N CYS A 101 -13.73 0.13 -3.37
CA CYS A 101 -13.02 -0.73 -4.31
C CYS A 101 -12.23 0.12 -5.31
N SER A 102 -11.17 -0.46 -5.90
CA SER A 102 -10.50 0.18 -7.02
C SER A 102 -11.41 0.11 -8.26
N LEU A 103 -11.57 1.25 -8.95
CA LEU A 103 -12.36 1.35 -10.19
C LEU A 103 -11.81 0.48 -11.33
N ARG A 104 -10.60 -0.07 -11.17
CA ARG A 104 -9.96 -1.00 -12.12
C ARG A 104 -10.56 -2.40 -12.08
N ARG A 105 -11.50 -2.68 -11.17
CA ARG A 105 -12.32 -3.89 -11.24
C ARG A 105 -13.38 -3.65 -12.30
N GLU A 106 -13.10 -4.06 -13.53
CA GLU A 106 -14.22 -4.44 -14.39
C GLU A 106 -15.07 -5.46 -13.61
N THR A 107 -16.36 -5.20 -13.52
CA THR A 107 -17.33 -6.10 -12.87
C THR A 107 -17.52 -7.40 -13.64
N SER A 108 -16.81 -7.59 -14.76
CA SER A 108 -16.65 -8.85 -15.46
C SER A 108 -15.83 -9.82 -14.60
N ARG A 109 -16.51 -10.45 -13.64
CA ARG A 109 -16.10 -11.77 -13.13
C ARG A 109 -16.26 -12.79 -14.26
N SER A 110 -15.43 -12.70 -15.29
CA SER A 110 -15.08 -13.92 -16.00
C SER A 110 -14.30 -14.75 -14.97
N PRO A 111 -14.77 -15.93 -14.56
CA PRO A 111 -13.95 -16.81 -13.76
C PRO A 111 -12.70 -17.06 -14.59
N VAL A 112 -11.58 -16.47 -14.20
CA VAL A 112 -10.28 -16.88 -14.73
C VAL A 112 -10.22 -18.36 -14.37
N LYS A 113 -10.37 -19.22 -15.39
CA LYS A 113 -10.03 -20.63 -15.25
C LYS A 113 -8.54 -20.63 -15.02
N VAL A 114 -8.14 -20.59 -13.75
CA VAL A 114 -6.78 -20.90 -13.35
C VAL A 114 -6.57 -22.33 -13.82
N GLN A 115 -5.89 -22.51 -14.94
CA GLN A 115 -5.39 -23.82 -15.31
C GLN A 115 -4.41 -24.18 -14.19
N GLY A 116 -4.81 -25.13 -13.34
CA GLY A 116 -4.08 -25.46 -12.14
C GLY A 116 -2.66 -25.91 -12.48
N GLY A 117 -1.69 -25.10 -12.08
CA GLY A 117 -0.32 -25.54 -11.81
C GLY A 117 -0.07 -25.43 -10.32
N GLU A 118 0.72 -26.35 -9.76
CA GLU A 118 1.10 -26.40 -8.34
C GLU A 118 2.05 -25.27 -7.89
N LYS A 119 2.21 -24.23 -8.71
CA LYS A 119 3.21 -23.17 -8.46
C LYS A 119 2.61 -22.02 -7.66
N ILE A 120 3.36 -21.57 -6.66
CA ILE A 120 3.00 -20.43 -5.83
C ILE A 120 3.63 -19.16 -6.40
N LEU A 121 2.81 -18.16 -6.71
CA LEU A 121 3.29 -16.82 -7.06
C LEU A 121 3.51 -15.99 -5.80
N VAL A 122 4.74 -15.51 -5.62
CA VAL A 122 5.15 -14.61 -4.55
C VAL A 122 5.41 -13.23 -5.13
N LEU A 123 4.72 -12.22 -4.58
CA LEU A 123 4.91 -10.82 -4.92
C LEU A 123 5.75 -10.15 -3.83
N LEU A 124 6.96 -9.72 -4.15
CA LEU A 124 7.85 -9.08 -3.18
C LEU A 124 7.47 -7.61 -2.99
N GLN A 125 7.59 -7.13 -1.76
CA GLN A 125 7.28 -5.74 -1.39
C GLN A 125 8.48 -4.81 -1.51
N GLY A 126 9.68 -5.38 -1.63
CA GLY A 126 10.91 -4.62 -1.67
C GLY A 126 11.50 -4.38 -0.27
N SER A 127 11.46 -5.38 0.61
CA SER A 127 12.08 -5.28 1.95
C SER A 127 13.07 -6.42 2.24
N PRO A 128 14.08 -6.23 3.13
CA PRO A 128 15.04 -7.29 3.45
C PRO A 128 14.41 -8.59 3.97
N GLU A 129 13.24 -8.49 4.61
CA GLU A 129 12.48 -9.63 5.12
C GLU A 129 11.94 -10.53 4.00
N ASP A 130 11.71 -9.96 2.81
CA ASP A 130 11.32 -10.72 1.62
C ASP A 130 12.37 -11.81 1.30
N SER A 131 13.64 -11.54 1.59
CA SER A 131 14.73 -12.49 1.36
C SER A 131 14.71 -13.69 2.27
N LEU A 132 14.40 -13.48 3.55
CA LEU A 132 14.27 -14.57 4.52
C LEU A 132 13.02 -15.40 4.23
N PHE A 133 11.92 -14.73 3.84
CA PHE A 133 10.69 -15.41 3.44
C PHE A 133 10.92 -16.29 2.21
N LEU A 134 11.54 -15.76 1.16
CA LEU A 134 11.84 -16.51 -0.06
C LEU A 134 12.77 -17.69 0.19
N TYR A 135 13.81 -17.50 1.00
CA TYR A 135 14.70 -18.59 1.39
C TYR A 135 13.92 -19.69 2.12
N SER A 136 13.15 -19.34 3.16
CA SER A 136 12.33 -20.29 3.90
C SER A 136 11.34 -21.03 3.00
N LEU A 137 10.64 -20.31 2.11
CA LEU A 137 9.69 -20.88 1.18
C LEU A 137 10.37 -21.87 0.22
N SER A 138 11.55 -21.52 -0.30
CA SER A 138 12.31 -22.40 -1.19
C SER A 138 12.76 -23.69 -0.51
N CYS A 139 13.14 -23.63 0.77
CA CYS A 139 13.51 -24.80 1.55
C CYS A 139 12.34 -25.77 1.76
N HIS A 140 11.09 -25.26 1.79
CA HIS A 140 9.90 -26.09 2.01
C HIS A 140 9.27 -26.60 0.72
N LEU A 141 9.35 -25.85 -0.38
CA LEU A 141 8.61 -26.13 -1.61
C LEU A 141 9.47 -26.43 -2.84
N GLY A 142 10.77 -26.16 -2.79
CA GLY A 142 11.64 -26.18 -3.97
C GLY A 142 11.44 -24.95 -4.87
N TRP A 143 12.51 -24.48 -5.50
CA TRP A 143 12.47 -23.27 -6.36
C TRP A 143 11.65 -23.48 -7.64
N GLU A 144 11.52 -24.71 -8.11
CA GLU A 144 10.75 -25.10 -9.30
C GLU A 144 9.24 -24.84 -9.15
N ASN A 145 8.75 -24.76 -7.91
CA ASN A 145 7.36 -24.54 -7.56
C ASN A 145 7.06 -23.10 -7.11
N VAL A 146 8.04 -22.20 -7.16
CA VAL A 146 7.89 -20.81 -6.72
C VAL A 146 8.15 -19.86 -7.88
N LEU A 147 7.16 -19.02 -8.18
CA LEU A 147 7.29 -17.90 -9.11
C LEU A 147 7.48 -16.62 -8.30
N VAL A 148 8.50 -15.83 -8.60
CA VAL A 148 8.80 -14.58 -7.86
C VAL A 148 8.63 -13.38 -8.78
N ARG A 149 7.84 -12.39 -8.37
CA ARG A 149 7.77 -11.07 -9.00
C ARG A 149 8.29 -10.01 -8.04
N ALA A 150 9.34 -9.30 -8.46
CA ALA A 150 9.84 -8.12 -7.75
C ALA A 150 8.88 -6.94 -7.84
N HIS A 151 9.00 -6.05 -6.86
CA HIS A 151 8.47 -4.71 -6.97
C HIS A 151 9.25 -3.91 -8.05
N PRO A 152 8.60 -3.10 -8.91
CA PRO A 152 9.30 -2.35 -9.97
C PRO A 152 10.43 -1.43 -9.48
N SER A 153 10.33 -0.94 -8.25
CA SER A 153 11.36 -0.09 -7.62
C SER A 153 12.43 -0.87 -6.85
N TRP A 154 12.34 -2.20 -6.79
CA TRP A 154 13.31 -3.08 -6.12
C TRP A 154 13.47 -4.39 -6.90
N PRO A 155 14.27 -4.37 -7.99
CA PRO A 155 14.51 -5.54 -8.82
C PRO A 155 15.10 -6.71 -8.01
N VAL A 156 14.67 -7.95 -8.29
CA VAL A 156 15.22 -9.15 -7.62
C VAL A 156 16.74 -9.28 -7.84
N SER A 157 17.23 -8.81 -8.99
CA SER A 157 18.66 -8.76 -9.31
C SER A 157 19.49 -8.04 -8.25
N ASP A 158 18.90 -7.03 -7.60
CA ASP A 158 19.60 -6.15 -6.68
C ASP A 158 19.54 -6.69 -5.25
N ALA A 159 18.54 -7.52 -4.94
CA ALA A 159 18.28 -8.02 -3.59
C ALA A 159 18.94 -9.38 -3.27
N PHE A 160 19.28 -10.19 -4.28
CA PHE A 160 19.71 -11.58 -4.06
C PHE A 160 21.04 -11.98 -4.67
N GLY A 161 21.72 -11.13 -5.44
CA GLY A 161 22.99 -11.49 -6.09
C GLY A 161 22.87 -12.64 -7.12
N PHE A 162 21.65 -13.10 -7.41
CA PHE A 162 21.34 -14.08 -8.45
C PHE A 162 20.36 -13.45 -9.43
N SER A 163 20.61 -13.63 -10.73
CA SER A 163 19.67 -13.22 -11.78
C SER A 163 18.58 -14.28 -11.93
N PHE A 164 17.32 -13.92 -11.68
CA PHE A 164 16.22 -14.71 -12.21
C PHE A 164 16.11 -14.42 -13.72
N SER A 165 16.19 -15.46 -14.54
CA SER A 165 15.94 -15.34 -15.97
C SER A 165 14.46 -15.01 -16.18
N ASN A 166 14.18 -13.72 -16.40
CA ASN A 166 12.85 -13.22 -16.77
C ASN A 166 12.29 -13.85 -18.06
N LYS A 167 13.06 -14.62 -18.84
CA LYS A 167 12.59 -15.23 -20.10
C LYS A 167 11.38 -16.15 -19.94
N ALA A 168 11.18 -16.78 -18.78
CA ALA A 168 10.01 -17.62 -18.53
C ALA A 168 8.78 -16.85 -18.00
N LEU A 169 8.92 -15.55 -17.71
CA LEU A 169 7.89 -14.71 -17.08
C LEU A 169 7.21 -13.73 -18.06
N TYR A 170 7.80 -13.54 -19.25
CA TYR A 170 7.29 -12.66 -20.30
C TYR A 170 6.75 -13.40 -21.53
N SER A 171 7.06 -14.69 -21.73
CA SER A 171 6.44 -15.50 -22.79
C SER A 171 4.91 -15.53 -22.65
N ASP A 172 4.42 -15.57 -21.42
CA ASP A 172 2.99 -15.75 -21.13
C ASP A 172 2.19 -14.42 -21.20
N LEU A 173 2.88 -13.28 -21.33
CA LEU A 173 2.24 -11.96 -21.46
C LEU A 173 2.12 -11.49 -22.90
N GLU A 174 2.94 -12.02 -23.83
CA GLU A 174 2.80 -11.75 -25.26
C GLU A 174 1.71 -12.59 -25.93
N GLU A 175 1.33 -13.75 -25.37
CA GLU A 175 0.22 -14.58 -25.89
C GLU A 175 -1.17 -14.17 -25.38
N ALA A 176 -1.26 -13.19 -24.47
CA ALA A 176 -2.53 -12.75 -23.86
C ALA A 176 -2.97 -11.32 -24.27
N ALA A 177 -2.33 -10.73 -25.29
CA ALA A 177 -2.68 -9.43 -25.88
C ALA A 177 -3.18 -9.60 -27.33
#